data_AF-A0A926XTT8-F1
#
_entry.id   AF-A0A926XTT8-F1
#
_cell.length_a   1.000
_cell.length_b   1.000
_cell.length_c   1.000
_cell.angle_alpha   90.00
_cell.angle_beta   90.00
_cell.angle_gamma   90.00
#
_symmetry.space_group_name_H-M   'P 1'
#
loop_
_entity.id
_entity.type
_entity.pdbx_description
1 polymer ?
#
loop_
_entity_poly.entity_id
_entity_poly.type
_entity_poly.pdbx_seq_one_letter_code
_entity_poly.pdbx_strand_id
1 'polypeptide(L)'
;MDTLNVPAPVFSPNGGNFHMNVAVRMSANVVPTGAMIEYTVDNGTTWITGQQLNLTKGAKIFARLRSGKKVSPVSSAQFSVFYERMLIIGNSTMMHKPDPTRGWLNTNGMAASAPEKDFVHLLAARLQALNPAMTYLLQSGGDFERYYSTSGYSSQELSQTLQQFKPDLIVLRIGENVDQAEVLSRNFDKYYRELLDLLNYGQPVRIVCTTSVWWQNRSDPIVRKVVTEKGYSLVDLDCIVGQTQYFATQYKDKGVAEHPNDAGMQVIANMIWSKIQGLAESGCP
;
A
#
# COMPACT_ATOMS: atom_id res chain seq x y z
N MET A 1 -27.13 -17.72 21.06
CA MET A 1 -26.20 -18.79 20.65
C MET A 1 -25.87 -19.59 21.89
N ASP A 2 -25.75 -20.89 21.76
CA ASP A 2 -25.45 -21.81 22.85
C ASP A 2 -23.97 -21.59 23.26
N THR A 3 -23.71 -21.01 24.44
CA THR A 3 -22.38 -20.52 24.82
C THR A 3 -21.53 -21.61 25.47
N LEU A 4 -20.25 -21.67 25.10
CA LEU A 4 -19.27 -22.44 25.86
C LEU A 4 -18.98 -21.70 27.17
N ASN A 5 -19.14 -22.38 28.30
CA ASN A 5 -18.83 -21.81 29.62
C ASN A 5 -17.33 -21.88 29.92
N VAL A 6 -16.53 -21.16 29.14
CA VAL A 6 -15.07 -21.03 29.27
C VAL A 6 -14.64 -19.58 29.00
N PRO A 7 -13.49 -19.13 29.53
CA PRO A 7 -12.95 -17.81 29.22
C PRO A 7 -12.67 -17.62 27.72
N ALA A 8 -12.66 -16.36 27.26
CA ALA A 8 -12.22 -16.03 25.92
C ALA A 8 -10.72 -16.32 25.73
N PRO A 9 -10.25 -16.58 24.50
CA PRO A 9 -8.83 -16.66 24.20
C PRO A 9 -8.09 -15.36 24.55
N VAL A 10 -6.82 -15.46 24.91
CA VAL A 10 -5.93 -14.32 25.15
C VAL A 10 -4.91 -14.18 24.02
N PHE A 11 -4.58 -12.94 23.68
CA PHE A 11 -3.60 -12.59 22.65
C PHE A 11 -2.20 -12.40 23.25
N SER A 12 -1.18 -12.85 22.52
CA SER A 12 0.23 -12.56 22.80
C SER A 12 0.96 -12.25 21.49
N PRO A 13 1.38 -10.99 21.25
CA PRO A 13 1.13 -9.81 22.09
C PRO A 13 -0.34 -9.38 22.11
N ASN A 14 -0.76 -8.68 23.18
CA ASN A 14 -2.15 -8.20 23.36
C ASN A 14 -2.36 -6.78 22.79
N GLY A 15 -2.22 -6.64 21.48
CA GLY A 15 -2.33 -5.36 20.79
C GLY A 15 -1.09 -4.47 20.96
N GLY A 16 -1.03 -3.41 20.15
CA GLY A 16 0.11 -2.47 20.10
C GLY A 16 0.61 -2.19 18.69
N ASN A 17 1.78 -1.55 18.61
CA ASN A 17 2.48 -1.23 17.36
C ASN A 17 3.69 -2.15 17.18
N PHE A 18 3.73 -2.88 16.06
CA PHE A 18 4.73 -3.92 15.84
C PHE A 18 5.33 -3.82 14.45
N HIS A 19 6.54 -4.35 14.28
CA HIS A 19 7.11 -4.53 12.96
C HIS A 19 6.23 -5.49 12.16
N MET A 20 6.21 -5.34 10.84
CA MET A 20 5.49 -6.29 9.99
C MET A 20 6.02 -7.72 10.17
N ASN A 21 5.14 -8.70 10.01
CA ASN A 21 5.34 -10.13 10.24
C ASN A 21 5.55 -10.57 11.69
N VAL A 22 5.29 -9.72 12.68
CA VAL A 22 5.19 -10.20 14.07
C VAL A 22 4.10 -11.26 14.20
N ALA A 23 4.44 -12.39 14.80
CA ALA A 23 3.50 -13.48 15.08
C ALA A 23 2.63 -13.14 16.29
N VAL A 24 1.32 -13.11 16.08
CA VAL A 24 0.31 -12.99 17.13
C VAL A 24 -0.24 -14.37 17.44
N ARG A 25 -0.06 -14.81 18.68
CA ARG A 25 -0.57 -16.08 19.19
C ARG A 25 -1.84 -15.87 19.99
N MET A 26 -2.80 -16.77 19.81
CA MET A 26 -4.02 -16.84 20.60
C MET A 26 -3.96 -18.13 21.41
N SER A 27 -4.24 -18.03 22.70
CA SER A 27 -4.22 -19.19 23.60
C SER A 27 -5.44 -19.17 24.53
N ALA A 28 -5.85 -20.33 25.01
CA ALA A 28 -6.91 -20.45 25.98
C ALA A 28 -6.48 -21.41 27.09
N ASN A 29 -6.71 -21.03 28.34
CA ASN A 29 -6.33 -21.84 29.50
C ASN A 29 -7.22 -23.09 29.66
N VAL A 30 -8.41 -23.08 29.07
CA VAL A 30 -9.35 -24.20 29.07
C VAL A 30 -9.86 -24.40 27.64
N VAL A 31 -9.55 -25.55 27.06
CA VAL A 31 -10.02 -25.95 25.73
C VAL A 31 -10.86 -27.22 25.89
N PRO A 32 -12.20 -27.11 25.88
CA PRO A 32 -13.08 -28.29 25.95
C PRO A 32 -12.77 -29.28 24.82
N THR A 33 -13.04 -30.56 25.04
CA THR A 33 -12.86 -31.59 24.01
C THR A 33 -13.60 -31.22 22.71
N GLY A 34 -12.88 -31.24 21.59
CA GLY A 34 -13.42 -30.88 20.27
C GLY A 34 -13.64 -29.38 20.06
N ALA A 35 -13.22 -28.52 21.00
CA ALA A 35 -13.17 -27.08 20.77
C ALA A 35 -11.88 -26.69 20.05
N MET A 36 -11.98 -25.69 19.17
CA MET A 36 -10.85 -25.11 18.45
C MET A 36 -10.87 -23.60 18.59
N ILE A 37 -9.69 -22.97 18.63
CA ILE A 37 -9.58 -21.52 18.50
C ILE A 37 -9.84 -21.15 17.05
N GLU A 38 -10.61 -20.10 16.86
CA GLU A 38 -10.76 -19.42 15.58
C GLU A 38 -10.65 -17.91 15.76
N TYR A 39 -10.18 -17.24 14.72
CA TYR A 39 -10.00 -15.80 14.70
C TYR A 39 -10.54 -15.17 13.42
N THR A 40 -10.75 -13.87 13.46
CA THR A 40 -11.21 -13.05 12.33
C THR A 40 -10.43 -11.74 12.31
N VAL A 41 -10.15 -11.27 11.09
CA VAL A 41 -9.49 -9.98 10.80
C VAL A 41 -10.40 -9.03 10.01
N ASP A 42 -11.64 -9.45 9.77
CA ASP A 42 -12.65 -8.78 8.95
C ASP A 42 -13.96 -8.56 9.76
N ASN A 43 -13.78 -8.25 11.04
CA ASN A 43 -14.85 -7.91 11.99
C ASN A 43 -15.93 -9.00 12.12
N GLY A 44 -15.54 -10.27 12.04
CA GLY A 44 -16.44 -11.41 12.24
C GLY A 44 -17.14 -11.92 10.99
N THR A 45 -16.84 -11.36 9.81
CA THR A 45 -17.36 -11.84 8.53
C THR A 45 -16.86 -13.24 8.22
N THR A 46 -15.55 -13.47 8.36
CA THR A 46 -14.90 -14.75 8.09
C THR A 46 -14.10 -15.21 9.30
N TRP A 47 -14.35 -16.44 9.76
CA TRP A 47 -13.63 -17.06 10.88
C TRP A 47 -12.66 -18.13 10.37
N ILE A 48 -11.40 -18.01 10.78
CA ILE A 48 -10.30 -18.90 10.41
C ILE A 48 -9.97 -19.75 11.62
N THR A 49 -10.01 -21.08 11.48
CA THR A 49 -9.59 -21.99 12.56
C THR A 49 -8.06 -21.96 12.67
N GLY A 50 -7.54 -21.63 13.84
CA GLY A 50 -6.12 -21.49 14.10
C GLY A 50 -5.82 -20.67 15.35
N GLN A 51 -4.58 -20.78 15.82
CA GLN A 51 -4.11 -20.17 17.07
C GLN A 51 -2.93 -19.22 16.88
N GLN A 52 -2.58 -18.92 15.64
CA GLN A 52 -1.53 -17.97 15.29
C GLN A 52 -1.80 -17.34 13.93
N LEU A 53 -1.39 -16.08 13.78
CA LEU A 53 -1.25 -15.39 12.50
C LEU A 53 -0.04 -14.45 12.53
N ASN A 54 0.53 -14.13 11.37
CA ASN A 54 1.54 -13.07 11.25
C ASN A 54 0.87 -11.77 10.82
N LEU A 55 1.20 -10.66 11.48
CA LEU A 55 0.68 -9.33 11.14
C LEU A 55 1.31 -8.81 9.85
N THR A 56 0.56 -8.78 8.75
CA THR A 56 1.04 -8.20 7.48
C THR A 56 0.53 -6.78 7.23
N LYS A 57 -0.44 -6.33 8.04
CA LYS A 57 -1.05 -5.00 8.05
C LYS A 57 -1.66 -4.73 9.42
N GLY A 58 -1.99 -3.47 9.72
CA GLY A 58 -2.77 -3.13 10.90
C GLY A 58 -4.16 -3.78 10.83
N ALA A 59 -4.67 -4.22 11.98
CA ALA A 59 -5.98 -4.87 12.07
C ALA A 59 -6.48 -4.92 13.51
N LYS A 60 -7.81 -4.88 13.67
CA LYS A 60 -8.46 -5.38 14.89
C LYS A 60 -8.72 -6.87 14.71
N ILE A 61 -8.15 -7.68 15.58
CA ILE A 61 -8.29 -9.14 15.52
C ILE A 61 -9.23 -9.56 16.61
N PHE A 62 -10.16 -10.45 16.29
CA PHE A 62 -11.06 -11.08 17.26
C PHE A 62 -10.79 -12.57 17.32
N ALA A 63 -10.89 -13.17 18.50
CA ALA A 63 -10.68 -14.59 18.71
C ALA A 63 -11.76 -15.19 19.62
N ARG A 64 -12.12 -16.44 19.37
CA ARG A 64 -13.01 -17.23 20.22
C ARG A 64 -12.69 -18.72 20.12
N LEU A 65 -13.22 -19.50 21.06
CA LEU A 65 -13.31 -20.95 20.93
C LEU A 65 -14.63 -21.32 20.24
N ARG A 66 -14.60 -22.33 19.37
CA ARG A 66 -15.78 -22.95 18.76
C ARG A 66 -15.76 -24.45 18.98
N SER A 67 -16.89 -25.01 19.40
CA SER A 67 -17.14 -26.46 19.48
C SER A 67 -18.53 -26.74 18.89
N GLY A 68 -18.58 -27.36 17.70
CA GLY A 68 -19.81 -27.48 16.94
C GLY A 68 -20.46 -26.11 16.68
N LYS A 69 -21.69 -25.91 17.17
CA LYS A 69 -22.45 -24.65 17.10
C LYS A 69 -22.23 -23.73 18.30
N LYS A 70 -21.47 -24.17 19.31
CA LYS A 70 -21.22 -23.41 20.54
C LYS A 70 -19.94 -22.58 20.43
N VAL A 71 -19.97 -21.38 20.99
CA VAL A 71 -18.82 -20.47 21.01
C VAL A 71 -18.57 -19.89 22.40
N SER A 72 -17.31 -19.61 22.73
CA SER A 72 -16.95 -18.83 23.92
C SER A 72 -17.29 -17.34 23.72
N PRO A 73 -17.17 -16.50 24.75
CA PRO A 73 -17.03 -15.07 24.57
C PRO A 73 -15.88 -14.74 23.60
N VAL A 74 -16.03 -13.63 22.88
CA VAL A 74 -15.05 -13.14 21.91
C VAL A 74 -14.10 -12.16 22.62
N SER A 75 -12.79 -12.37 22.46
CA SER A 75 -11.79 -11.37 22.80
C SER A 75 -11.36 -10.60 21.55
N SER A 76 -10.78 -9.41 21.74
CA SER A 76 -10.20 -8.65 20.63
C SER A 76 -8.96 -7.88 21.06
N ALA A 77 -8.04 -7.68 20.12
CA ALA A 77 -6.87 -6.82 20.29
C ALA A 77 -6.65 -5.98 19.02
N GLN A 78 -6.22 -4.72 19.19
CA GLN A 78 -5.93 -3.79 18.11
C GLN A 78 -4.42 -3.77 17.82
N PHE A 79 -4.06 -3.95 16.57
CA PHE A 79 -2.68 -3.92 16.11
C PHE A 79 -2.49 -2.85 15.05
N SER A 80 -1.38 -2.12 15.15
CA SER A 80 -0.83 -1.28 14.10
C SER A 80 0.51 -1.89 13.67
N VAL A 81 0.88 -1.64 12.41
CA VAL A 81 2.18 -2.06 11.89
C VAL A 81 3.05 -0.85 11.59
N PHE A 82 4.32 -0.94 11.95
CA PHE A 82 5.35 -0.02 11.50
C PHE A 82 6.28 -0.72 10.50
N TYR A 83 6.98 0.11 9.75
CA TYR A 83 7.98 -0.28 8.75
C TYR A 83 9.28 0.44 9.08
N GLU A 84 10.41 -0.15 8.73
CA GLU A 84 11.73 0.42 8.94
C GLU A 84 12.24 1.13 7.68
N ARG A 85 11.87 0.63 6.49
CA ARG A 85 12.46 1.03 5.21
C ARG A 85 11.40 1.07 4.11
N MET A 86 10.95 2.27 3.76
CA MET A 86 9.99 2.49 2.68
C MET A 86 10.70 2.84 1.36
N LEU A 87 10.51 2.03 0.32
CA LEU A 87 10.89 2.39 -1.04
C LEU A 87 9.67 2.91 -1.79
N ILE A 88 9.77 4.09 -2.38
CA ILE A 88 8.76 4.62 -3.30
C ILE A 88 9.33 4.54 -4.71
N ILE A 89 8.64 3.83 -5.59
CA ILE A 89 8.93 3.78 -7.00
C ILE A 89 7.87 4.60 -7.70
N GLY A 90 8.27 5.73 -8.29
CA GLY A 90 7.32 6.66 -8.88
C GLY A 90 7.90 7.59 -9.91
N ASN A 91 7.11 8.58 -10.31
CA ASN A 91 7.43 9.57 -11.34
C ASN A 91 7.42 11.00 -10.76
N SER A 92 7.17 12.01 -11.59
CA SER A 92 7.14 13.42 -11.20
C SER A 92 6.17 13.73 -10.06
N THR A 93 5.08 12.97 -9.90
CA THR A 93 4.16 13.12 -8.76
C THR A 93 4.83 12.77 -7.43
N MET A 94 5.80 11.84 -7.44
CA MET A 94 6.62 11.48 -6.27
C MET A 94 7.68 12.54 -6.01
N MET A 95 8.46 12.90 -7.04
CA MET A 95 9.48 13.94 -6.96
C MET A 95 9.87 14.42 -8.35
N HIS A 96 9.99 15.72 -8.54
CA HIS A 96 10.62 16.32 -9.72
C HIS A 96 11.61 17.41 -9.30
N LYS A 97 12.79 17.45 -9.95
CA LYS A 97 13.78 18.52 -9.76
C LYS A 97 13.24 19.86 -10.28
N PRO A 98 13.80 21.01 -9.87
CA PRO A 98 13.36 22.29 -10.39
C PRO A 98 13.44 22.36 -11.92
N ASP A 99 12.40 22.88 -12.55
CA ASP A 99 12.37 23.27 -13.96
C ASP A 99 11.79 24.68 -14.06
N PRO A 100 12.63 25.73 -13.88
CA PRO A 100 12.17 27.12 -13.91
C PRO A 100 11.50 27.53 -15.22
N THR A 101 11.80 26.84 -16.33
CA THR A 101 11.19 27.14 -17.64
C THR A 101 9.69 26.83 -17.66
N ARG A 102 9.24 25.89 -16.82
CA ARG A 102 7.84 25.53 -16.61
C ARG A 102 7.22 26.21 -15.39
N GLY A 103 7.97 27.08 -14.71
CA GLY A 103 7.55 27.70 -13.45
C GLY A 103 7.60 26.76 -12.24
N TRP A 104 8.30 25.62 -12.33
CA TRP A 104 8.47 24.68 -11.22
C TRP A 104 9.83 24.91 -10.53
N LEU A 105 9.83 25.29 -9.26
CA LEU A 105 11.05 25.70 -8.54
C LEU A 105 11.45 24.76 -7.39
N ASN A 106 10.59 23.83 -7.00
CA ASN A 106 10.82 22.99 -5.83
C ASN A 106 11.47 21.64 -6.19
N THR A 107 11.84 20.87 -5.16
CA THR A 107 12.36 19.50 -5.26
C THR A 107 11.51 18.57 -4.39
N ASN A 108 10.29 18.32 -4.84
CA ASN A 108 9.29 17.50 -4.15
C ASN A 108 8.27 16.99 -5.18
N GLY A 109 7.19 16.34 -4.75
CA GLY A 109 6.11 15.93 -5.65
C GLY A 109 5.59 17.11 -6.47
N MET A 110 5.65 17.02 -7.80
CA MET A 110 5.36 18.14 -8.69
C MET A 110 3.96 18.71 -8.43
N ALA A 111 3.88 20.05 -8.43
CA ALA A 111 2.69 20.86 -8.13
C ALA A 111 2.19 20.87 -6.68
N ALA A 112 2.75 20.06 -5.77
CA ALA A 112 2.62 20.31 -4.34
C ALA A 112 3.40 21.58 -3.97
N SER A 113 2.82 22.44 -3.15
CA SER A 113 3.36 23.78 -2.87
C SER A 113 4.59 23.77 -1.97
N ALA A 114 4.82 22.69 -1.22
CA ALA A 114 5.99 22.50 -0.37
C ALA A 114 6.26 20.99 -0.15
N PRO A 115 7.48 20.59 0.23
CA PRO A 115 7.82 19.18 0.52
C PRO A 115 6.85 18.53 1.50
N GLU A 116 6.56 19.16 2.63
CA GLU A 116 5.67 18.64 3.68
C GLU A 116 4.20 18.44 3.25
N LYS A 117 3.85 18.84 2.03
CA LYS A 117 2.51 18.70 1.46
C LYS A 117 2.42 17.71 0.31
N ASP A 118 3.54 17.15 -0.15
CA ASP A 118 3.48 16.05 -1.11
C ASP A 118 3.16 14.72 -0.42
N PHE A 119 2.71 13.73 -1.19
CA PHE A 119 2.28 12.46 -0.60
C PHE A 119 3.44 11.67 0.03
N VAL A 120 4.68 11.88 -0.44
CA VAL A 120 5.87 11.18 0.05
C VAL A 120 6.16 11.61 1.49
N HIS A 121 6.28 12.91 1.74
CA HIS A 121 6.58 13.46 3.05
C HIS A 121 5.39 13.27 4.01
N LEU A 122 4.15 13.38 3.53
CA LEU A 122 2.96 13.07 4.34
C LEU A 122 2.96 11.61 4.81
N LEU A 123 3.28 10.65 3.94
CA LEU A 123 3.41 9.24 4.33
C LEU A 123 4.61 9.01 5.24
N ALA A 124 5.76 9.60 4.93
CA ALA A 124 6.97 9.48 5.74
C ALA A 124 6.75 9.98 7.17
N ALA A 125 6.11 11.14 7.33
CA ALA A 125 5.77 11.70 8.64
C ALA A 125 4.86 10.77 9.46
N ARG A 126 3.85 10.14 8.84
CA ARG A 126 2.96 9.19 9.52
C ARG A 126 3.69 7.91 9.94
N LEU A 127 4.55 7.38 9.09
CA LEU A 127 5.35 6.20 9.40
C LEU A 127 6.40 6.51 10.48
N GLN A 128 7.03 7.68 10.44
CA GLN A 128 8.00 8.13 11.45
C GLN A 128 7.36 8.42 12.81
N ALA A 129 6.08 8.83 12.83
CA ALA A 129 5.32 8.93 14.08
C ALA A 129 5.11 7.56 14.75
N LEU A 130 5.07 6.46 13.97
CA LEU A 130 5.01 5.10 14.49
C LEU A 130 6.40 4.52 14.83
N ASN A 131 7.41 4.88 14.05
CA ASN A 131 8.80 4.44 14.21
C ASN A 131 9.75 5.58 13.80
N PRO A 132 10.28 6.38 14.74
CA PRO A 132 11.16 7.50 14.42
C PRO A 132 12.44 7.12 13.65
N ALA A 133 12.85 5.85 13.70
CA ALA A 133 14.00 5.33 12.96
C ALA A 133 13.67 4.94 11.51
N MET A 134 12.41 5.04 11.06
CA MET A 134 12.00 4.72 9.70
C MET A 134 12.73 5.63 8.69
N THR A 135 13.32 5.00 7.68
CA THR A 135 13.98 5.66 6.55
C THR A 135 13.25 5.35 5.25
N TYR A 136 13.40 6.22 4.25
CA TYR A 136 12.80 5.99 2.94
C TYR A 136 13.77 6.35 1.81
N LEU A 137 13.54 5.74 0.65
CA LEU A 137 14.29 5.97 -0.58
C LEU A 137 13.32 6.18 -1.74
N LEU A 138 13.68 7.09 -2.65
CA LEU A 138 12.92 7.36 -3.86
C LEU A 138 13.66 6.78 -5.07
N GLN A 139 12.93 6.04 -5.89
CA GLN A 139 13.45 5.43 -7.11
C GLN A 139 12.55 5.84 -8.27
N SER A 140 13.15 6.33 -9.36
CA SER A 140 12.38 6.61 -10.57
C SER A 140 11.83 5.30 -11.13
N GLY A 141 10.53 5.28 -11.44
CA GLY A 141 9.89 4.26 -12.27
C GLY A 141 9.55 4.78 -13.67
N GLY A 142 10.02 5.99 -14.02
CA GLY A 142 9.69 6.64 -15.29
C GLY A 142 10.19 5.91 -16.53
N ASP A 143 11.27 5.14 -16.41
CA ASP A 143 11.82 4.33 -17.50
C ASP A 143 10.94 3.11 -17.75
N PHE A 144 10.40 2.46 -16.71
CA PHE A 144 9.38 1.43 -16.87
C PHE A 144 8.19 1.98 -17.65
N GLU A 145 7.64 3.13 -17.25
CA GLU A 145 6.43 3.70 -17.87
C GLU A 145 6.61 3.93 -19.39
N ARG A 146 7.80 4.38 -19.80
CA ARG A 146 8.09 4.77 -21.19
C ARG A 146 8.64 3.62 -22.03
N TYR A 147 9.41 2.72 -21.43
CA TYR A 147 10.31 1.82 -22.16
C TYR A 147 10.10 0.32 -21.87
N TYR A 148 9.08 -0.08 -21.08
CA TYR A 148 8.70 -1.49 -20.92
C TYR A 148 8.59 -2.26 -22.26
N SER A 149 9.13 -3.48 -22.37
CA SER A 149 9.19 -4.24 -23.64
C SER A 149 10.22 -3.79 -24.69
N THR A 150 10.84 -2.62 -24.56
CA THR A 150 11.89 -2.21 -25.50
C THR A 150 13.21 -2.93 -25.19
N SER A 151 14.05 -3.17 -26.20
CA SER A 151 15.31 -3.89 -26.06
C SER A 151 16.35 -3.21 -25.18
N GLY A 152 16.23 -1.90 -24.94
CA GLY A 152 17.13 -1.10 -24.11
C GLY A 152 16.73 -0.98 -22.65
N TYR A 153 15.59 -1.53 -22.25
CA TYR A 153 15.05 -1.39 -20.90
C TYR A 153 14.98 -2.74 -20.18
N SER A 154 15.33 -2.73 -18.89
CA SER A 154 15.13 -3.88 -18.01
C SER A 154 14.71 -3.40 -16.62
N SER A 155 13.64 -3.97 -16.08
CA SER A 155 13.20 -3.70 -14.70
C SER A 155 14.26 -4.08 -13.66
N GLN A 156 15.28 -4.86 -14.04
CA GLN A 156 16.42 -5.21 -13.20
C GLN A 156 17.24 -3.99 -12.74
N GLU A 157 17.04 -2.81 -13.32
CA GLU A 157 17.58 -1.55 -12.78
C GLU A 157 17.19 -1.33 -11.30
N LEU A 158 16.05 -1.87 -10.87
CA LEU A 158 15.55 -1.77 -9.50
C LEU A 158 16.25 -2.76 -8.54
N SER A 159 16.91 -3.79 -9.06
CA SER A 159 17.44 -4.92 -8.27
C SER A 159 18.52 -4.47 -7.29
N GLN A 160 19.41 -3.57 -7.69
CA GLN A 160 20.44 -3.05 -6.80
C GLN A 160 19.80 -2.32 -5.61
N THR A 161 18.84 -1.45 -5.88
CA THR A 161 18.10 -0.72 -4.85
C THR A 161 17.40 -1.67 -3.89
N LEU A 162 16.71 -2.70 -4.40
CA LEU A 162 16.03 -3.71 -3.58
C LEU A 162 17.01 -4.48 -2.69
N GLN A 163 18.16 -4.91 -3.23
CA GLN A 163 19.14 -5.71 -2.50
C GLN A 163 19.92 -4.91 -1.44
N GLN A 164 20.21 -3.64 -1.73
CA GLN A 164 20.97 -2.77 -0.82
C GLN A 164 20.07 -2.15 0.26
N PHE A 165 18.93 -1.58 -0.15
CA PHE A 165 18.03 -0.91 0.77
C PHE A 165 17.14 -1.89 1.54
N LYS A 166 16.82 -3.05 0.97
CA LYS A 166 15.97 -4.10 1.60
C LYS A 166 14.67 -3.52 2.18
N PRO A 167 13.85 -2.85 1.35
CA PRO A 167 12.60 -2.26 1.82
C PRO A 167 11.67 -3.32 2.40
N ASP A 168 11.04 -2.99 3.52
CA ASP A 168 9.94 -3.77 4.08
C ASP A 168 8.57 -3.18 3.67
N LEU A 169 8.55 -1.95 3.14
CA LEU A 169 7.40 -1.36 2.45
C LEU A 169 7.82 -0.85 1.06
N ILE A 170 7.08 -1.23 0.02
CA ILE A 170 7.19 -0.68 -1.33
C ILE A 170 5.87 -0.02 -1.72
N VAL A 171 5.93 1.26 -2.11
CA VAL A 171 4.83 1.98 -2.76
C VAL A 171 5.18 2.13 -4.23
N LEU A 172 4.47 1.40 -5.10
CA LEU A 172 4.60 1.49 -6.55
C LEU A 172 3.51 2.43 -7.10
N ARG A 173 3.91 3.66 -7.45
CA ARG A 173 3.00 4.70 -7.95
C ARG A 173 3.50 5.23 -9.30
N ILE A 174 3.16 4.48 -10.34
CA ILE A 174 3.47 4.73 -11.74
C ILE A 174 2.21 4.50 -12.59
N GLY A 175 2.16 5.08 -13.78
CA GLY A 175 1.07 4.90 -14.73
C GLY A 175 0.81 6.14 -15.57
N GLU A 176 1.13 7.33 -15.04
CA GLU A 176 0.91 8.61 -15.71
C GLU A 176 1.64 8.70 -17.06
N ASN A 177 2.88 8.20 -17.15
CA ASN A 177 3.67 8.31 -18.40
C ASN A 177 3.52 7.12 -19.35
N VAL A 178 2.60 6.18 -19.07
CA VAL A 178 2.37 5.03 -19.94
C VAL A 178 1.57 5.45 -21.17
N ASP A 179 2.15 5.27 -22.36
CA ASP A 179 1.44 5.52 -23.61
C ASP A 179 0.32 4.49 -23.81
N GLN A 180 -0.93 4.98 -23.72
CA GLN A 180 -2.12 4.16 -23.88
C GLN A 180 -2.21 3.53 -25.28
N ALA A 181 -1.67 4.18 -26.31
CA ALA A 181 -1.67 3.62 -27.66
C ALA A 181 -0.91 2.29 -27.75
N GLU A 182 0.13 2.13 -26.92
CA GLU A 182 1.06 1.01 -26.98
C GLU A 182 0.81 -0.08 -25.92
N VAL A 183 -0.03 0.18 -24.91
CA VAL A 183 -0.33 -0.76 -23.81
C VAL A 183 -0.59 -2.20 -24.28
N LEU A 184 -1.41 -2.36 -25.33
CA LEU A 184 -1.77 -3.67 -25.86
C LEU A 184 -0.67 -4.25 -26.75
N SER A 185 -0.09 -3.45 -27.66
CA SER A 185 0.94 -3.94 -28.60
C SER A 185 2.26 -4.28 -27.91
N ARG A 186 2.57 -3.64 -26.77
CA ARG A 186 3.77 -3.88 -25.96
C ARG A 186 3.55 -4.87 -24.81
N ASN A 187 2.39 -5.52 -24.73
CA ASN A 187 2.05 -6.51 -23.70
C ASN A 187 2.28 -5.98 -22.27
N PHE A 188 1.72 -4.81 -21.95
CA PHE A 188 1.94 -4.16 -20.65
C PHE A 188 1.64 -5.06 -19.45
N ASP A 189 0.62 -5.92 -19.54
CA ASP A 189 0.25 -6.85 -18.47
C ASP A 189 1.37 -7.85 -18.12
N LYS A 190 2.08 -8.35 -19.13
CA LYS A 190 3.24 -9.23 -18.95
C LYS A 190 4.34 -8.50 -18.17
N TYR A 191 4.76 -7.33 -18.63
CA TYR A 191 5.89 -6.61 -18.02
C TYR A 191 5.53 -6.01 -16.66
N TYR A 192 4.30 -5.60 -16.45
CA TYR A 192 3.84 -5.17 -15.13
C TYR A 192 3.83 -6.34 -14.14
N ARG A 193 3.44 -7.54 -14.59
CA ARG A 193 3.53 -8.77 -13.77
C ARG A 193 4.98 -9.10 -13.41
N GLU A 194 5.90 -9.03 -14.38
CA GLU A 194 7.33 -9.24 -14.15
C GLU A 194 7.95 -8.20 -13.21
N LEU A 195 7.54 -6.93 -13.32
CA LEU A 195 7.93 -5.88 -12.36
C LEU A 195 7.49 -6.26 -10.94
N LEU A 196 6.23 -6.63 -10.75
CA LEU A 196 5.74 -7.02 -9.43
C LEU A 196 6.40 -8.30 -8.89
N ASP A 197 6.77 -9.25 -9.76
CA ASP A 197 7.58 -10.41 -9.37
C ASP A 197 8.97 -10.00 -8.87
N LEU A 198 9.61 -9.04 -9.54
CA LEU A 198 10.89 -8.49 -9.09
C LEU A 198 10.77 -7.77 -7.73
N LEU A 199 9.71 -6.99 -7.53
CA LEU A 199 9.48 -6.28 -6.26
C LEU A 199 9.22 -7.24 -5.10
N ASN A 200 8.86 -8.48 -5.36
CA ASN A 200 8.85 -9.57 -4.39
C ASN A 200 10.23 -10.26 -4.31
N TYR A 201 11.23 -9.50 -3.90
CA TYR A 201 12.66 -9.84 -4.03
C TYR A 201 13.19 -10.89 -3.02
N GLY A 202 12.32 -11.75 -2.49
CA GLY A 202 12.71 -12.86 -1.59
C GLY A 202 12.87 -12.50 -0.11
N GLN A 203 12.43 -11.31 0.30
CA GLN A 203 12.31 -10.90 1.70
C GLN A 203 10.84 -10.56 2.02
N PRO A 204 10.40 -10.66 3.28
CA PRO A 204 9.06 -10.21 3.64
C PRO A 204 8.92 -8.70 3.36
N VAL A 205 8.06 -8.36 2.40
CA VAL A 205 7.83 -6.98 1.95
C VAL A 205 6.35 -6.73 1.73
N ARG A 206 5.87 -5.56 2.13
CA ARG A 206 4.53 -5.10 1.83
C ARG A 206 4.55 -4.27 0.54
N ILE A 207 3.78 -4.68 -0.45
CA ILE A 207 3.66 -3.94 -1.72
C ILE A 207 2.28 -3.29 -1.81
N VAL A 208 2.26 -1.98 -2.02
CA VAL A 208 1.07 -1.17 -2.28
C VAL A 208 1.22 -0.51 -3.64
N CYS A 209 0.31 -0.82 -4.55
CA CYS A 209 0.29 -0.26 -5.91
C CYS A 209 -0.84 0.76 -6.04
N THR A 210 -0.68 1.77 -6.89
CA THR A 210 -1.76 2.70 -7.22
C THR A 210 -2.12 2.62 -8.71
N THR A 211 -3.33 3.03 -9.07
CA THR A 211 -3.62 3.45 -10.46
C THR A 211 -3.09 4.86 -10.72
N SER A 212 -3.21 5.33 -11.95
CA SER A 212 -2.89 6.71 -12.35
C SER A 212 -3.89 7.72 -11.75
N VAL A 213 -3.46 8.98 -11.57
CA VAL A 213 -4.38 10.12 -11.34
C VAL A 213 -4.86 10.78 -12.63
N TRP A 214 -4.24 10.45 -13.77
CA TRP A 214 -4.73 10.79 -15.10
C TRP A 214 -5.62 9.68 -15.63
N TRP A 215 -6.51 10.03 -16.55
CA TRP A 215 -7.35 9.06 -17.24
C TRP A 215 -6.50 8.10 -18.08
N GLN A 216 -6.38 6.84 -17.63
CA GLN A 216 -5.65 5.78 -18.33
C GLN A 216 -6.55 4.57 -18.61
N ASN A 217 -7.36 4.69 -19.67
CA ASN A 217 -8.38 3.70 -20.02
C ASN A 217 -7.87 2.30 -20.40
N ARG A 218 -6.56 2.13 -20.67
CA ARG A 218 -5.98 0.83 -21.04
C ARG A 218 -5.04 0.29 -19.98
N SER A 219 -4.14 1.09 -19.42
CA SER A 219 -3.20 0.60 -18.40
C SER A 219 -3.84 0.40 -17.03
N ASP A 220 -4.74 1.27 -16.57
CA ASP A 220 -5.33 1.12 -15.22
C ASP A 220 -6.14 -0.16 -15.06
N PRO A 221 -7.00 -0.60 -16.00
CA PRO A 221 -7.65 -1.91 -15.91
C PRO A 221 -6.65 -3.07 -15.78
N ILE A 222 -5.50 -2.99 -16.43
CA ILE A 222 -4.43 -3.98 -16.32
C ILE A 222 -3.77 -3.92 -14.94
N VAL A 223 -3.45 -2.73 -14.43
CA VAL A 223 -2.92 -2.56 -13.07
C VAL A 223 -3.87 -3.18 -12.05
N ARG A 224 -5.18 -2.84 -12.11
CA ARG A 224 -6.21 -3.40 -11.23
C ARG A 224 -6.22 -4.93 -11.25
N LYS A 225 -6.23 -5.50 -12.47
CA LYS A 225 -6.21 -6.95 -12.70
C LYS A 225 -4.96 -7.59 -12.09
N VAL A 226 -3.77 -7.15 -12.50
CA VAL A 226 -2.50 -7.80 -12.13
C VAL A 226 -2.19 -7.66 -10.64
N VAL A 227 -2.47 -6.50 -10.04
CA VAL A 227 -2.29 -6.28 -8.58
C VAL A 227 -3.18 -7.23 -7.77
N THR A 228 -4.45 -7.38 -8.20
CA THR A 228 -5.41 -8.30 -7.56
C THR A 228 -4.98 -9.75 -7.73
N GLU A 229 -4.59 -10.16 -8.95
CA GLU A 229 -4.09 -11.51 -9.25
C GLU A 229 -2.90 -11.91 -8.37
N LYS A 230 -1.99 -10.96 -8.10
CA LYS A 230 -0.83 -11.20 -7.23
C LYS A 230 -1.12 -11.06 -5.73
N GLY A 231 -2.34 -10.67 -5.35
CA GLY A 231 -2.73 -10.50 -3.94
C GLY A 231 -2.09 -9.29 -3.25
N TYR A 232 -1.59 -8.31 -4.01
CA TYR A 232 -1.07 -7.07 -3.45
C TYR A 232 -2.20 -6.06 -3.21
N SER A 233 -1.89 -4.98 -2.47
CA SER A 233 -2.89 -3.95 -2.21
C SER A 233 -2.93 -2.92 -3.30
N LEU A 234 -4.11 -2.72 -3.86
CA LEU A 234 -4.44 -1.69 -4.81
C LEU A 234 -5.02 -0.47 -4.09
N VAL A 235 -4.50 0.71 -4.43
CA VAL A 235 -5.10 2.02 -4.19
C VAL A 235 -5.65 2.52 -5.53
N ASP A 236 -6.97 2.48 -5.68
CA ASP A 236 -7.63 2.96 -6.89
C ASP A 236 -7.85 4.47 -6.80
N LEU A 237 -7.15 5.24 -7.61
CA LEU A 237 -7.16 6.70 -7.62
C LEU A 237 -8.16 7.30 -8.63
N ASP A 238 -9.04 6.48 -9.22
CA ASP A 238 -10.04 6.91 -10.22
C ASP A 238 -10.86 8.11 -9.74
N CYS A 239 -11.12 8.20 -8.44
CA CYS A 239 -11.90 9.28 -7.85
C CYS A 239 -11.21 10.65 -7.88
N ILE A 240 -9.90 10.71 -8.14
CA ILE A 240 -9.16 11.95 -8.36
C ILE A 240 -9.28 12.39 -9.82
N VAL A 241 -9.41 11.45 -10.76
CA VAL A 241 -9.35 11.71 -12.20
C VAL A 241 -10.41 12.72 -12.62
N GLY A 242 -9.98 13.81 -13.26
CA GLY A 242 -10.86 14.88 -13.75
C GLY A 242 -11.43 15.82 -12.68
N GLN A 243 -11.11 15.63 -11.40
CA GLN A 243 -11.58 16.48 -10.31
C GLN A 243 -10.66 17.70 -10.12
N THR A 244 -11.04 18.83 -10.69
CA THR A 244 -10.21 20.06 -10.72
C THR A 244 -9.72 20.52 -9.35
N GLN A 245 -10.49 20.28 -8.28
CA GLN A 245 -10.10 20.59 -6.89
C GLN A 245 -8.83 19.88 -6.41
N TYR A 246 -8.45 18.76 -7.03
CA TYR A 246 -7.27 17.98 -6.67
C TYR A 246 -6.06 18.27 -7.56
N PHE A 247 -6.18 19.11 -8.58
CA PHE A 247 -5.10 19.47 -9.50
C PHE A 247 -4.70 20.93 -9.36
N ALA A 248 -3.47 21.24 -9.78
CA ALA A 248 -2.96 22.59 -9.66
C ALA A 248 -3.56 23.51 -10.72
N THR A 249 -3.91 24.72 -10.30
CA THR A 249 -4.49 25.77 -11.17
C THR A 249 -3.59 26.99 -11.28
N GLN A 250 -2.56 27.08 -10.43
CA GLN A 250 -1.64 28.21 -10.34
C GLN A 250 -0.49 28.18 -11.35
N TYR A 251 -0.27 27.07 -12.05
CA TYR A 251 0.81 26.93 -13.03
C TYR A 251 0.31 27.17 -14.46
N LYS A 252 1.03 28.00 -15.22
CA LYS A 252 0.73 28.26 -16.64
C LYS A 252 1.11 27.07 -17.53
N ASP A 253 2.19 26.38 -17.18
CA ASP A 253 2.63 25.18 -17.88
C ASP A 253 1.66 24.04 -17.60
N LYS A 254 1.07 23.48 -18.66
CA LYS A 254 0.10 22.38 -18.54
C LYS A 254 0.72 21.12 -17.96
N GLY A 255 1.98 20.85 -18.28
CA GLY A 255 2.69 19.70 -17.74
C GLY A 255 2.79 19.77 -16.21
N VAL A 256 2.99 20.96 -15.63
CA VAL A 256 2.96 21.13 -14.16
C VAL A 256 1.51 21.15 -13.64
N ALA A 257 0.59 21.83 -14.31
CA ALA A 257 -0.80 21.98 -13.88
C ALA A 257 -1.60 20.65 -13.85
N GLU A 258 -1.22 19.68 -14.70
CA GLU A 258 -1.79 18.33 -14.72
C GLU A 258 -1.39 17.47 -13.50
N HIS A 259 -0.54 17.98 -12.59
CA HIS A 259 -0.17 17.26 -11.38
C HIS A 259 -1.08 17.61 -10.19
N PRO A 260 -1.23 16.67 -9.22
CA PRO A 260 -2.02 16.91 -8.03
C PRO A 260 -1.49 18.09 -7.21
N ASN A 261 -2.40 18.95 -6.75
CA ASN A 261 -2.08 20.02 -5.79
C ASN A 261 -1.97 19.46 -4.36
N ASP A 262 -1.79 20.32 -3.36
CA ASP A 262 -1.74 19.92 -1.94
C ASP A 262 -2.92 19.02 -1.51
N ALA A 263 -4.15 19.33 -1.95
CA ALA A 263 -5.34 18.56 -1.61
C ALA A 263 -5.31 17.18 -2.29
N GLY A 264 -4.96 17.12 -3.58
CA GLY A 264 -4.81 15.86 -4.30
C GLY A 264 -3.72 14.97 -3.70
N MET A 265 -2.56 15.54 -3.36
CA MET A 265 -1.47 14.85 -2.66
C MET A 265 -1.90 14.32 -1.29
N GLN A 266 -2.69 15.09 -0.55
CA GLN A 266 -3.25 14.67 0.72
C GLN A 266 -4.21 13.47 0.57
N VAL A 267 -5.06 13.47 -0.46
CA VAL A 267 -5.96 12.34 -0.77
C VAL A 267 -5.14 11.10 -1.13
N ILE A 268 -4.15 11.23 -2.01
CA ILE A 268 -3.23 10.13 -2.38
C ILE A 268 -2.59 9.52 -1.12
N ALA A 269 -2.01 10.36 -0.25
CA ALA A 269 -1.39 9.92 0.99
C ALA A 269 -2.38 9.21 1.92
N ASN A 270 -3.61 9.71 2.03
CA ASN A 270 -4.66 9.09 2.84
C ASN A 270 -5.04 7.71 2.34
N MET A 271 -5.28 7.57 1.03
CA MET A 271 -5.71 6.29 0.46
C MET A 271 -4.60 5.24 0.53
N ILE A 272 -3.34 5.62 0.30
CA ILE A 272 -2.18 4.74 0.51
C ILE A 272 -2.07 4.34 1.99
N TRP A 273 -2.18 5.30 2.92
CA TRP A 273 -2.11 5.05 4.36
C TRP A 273 -3.16 4.05 4.83
N SER A 274 -4.40 4.16 4.35
CA SER A 274 -5.48 3.21 4.69
C SER A 274 -5.12 1.78 4.30
N LYS A 275 -4.46 1.56 3.15
CA LYS A 275 -4.00 0.23 2.72
C LYS A 275 -2.80 -0.28 3.51
N ILE A 276 -1.93 0.61 3.98
CA ILE A 276 -0.78 0.29 4.84
C ILE A 276 -1.28 -0.17 6.23
N GLN A 277 -2.19 0.58 6.84
CA GLN A 277 -2.70 0.31 8.19
C GLN A 277 -3.89 -0.66 8.22
N GLY A 278 -4.34 -1.17 7.08
CA GLY A 278 -5.48 -2.08 7.00
C GLY A 278 -6.79 -1.49 7.52
N LEU A 279 -6.92 -0.16 7.41
CA LEU A 279 -8.16 0.55 7.75
C LEU A 279 -9.23 0.20 6.71
N ALA A 280 -10.51 0.26 7.12
CA ALA A 280 -11.60 0.16 6.18
C ALA A 280 -11.38 1.17 5.05
N GLU A 281 -11.72 0.79 3.82
CA GLU A 281 -11.67 1.72 2.69
C GLU A 281 -12.58 2.90 2.99
N SER A 282 -11.99 4.00 3.44
CA SER A 282 -12.56 5.31 3.18
C SER A 282 -12.52 5.44 1.66
N GLY A 283 -13.67 5.28 1.00
CA GLY A 283 -13.83 5.71 -0.38
C GLY A 283 -13.40 7.18 -0.55
N CYS A 284 -13.40 7.68 -1.78
CA CYS A 284 -12.97 9.06 -2.01
C CYS A 284 -13.68 10.04 -1.05
N PRO A 285 -12.95 10.91 -0.34
CA PRO A 285 -13.55 11.91 0.52
C PRO A 285 -14.35 12.96 -0.26
#